data_AF-A0A3D3MNW0-F1
#
_entry.id   AF-A0A3D3MNW0-F1
#
_cell.length_a   1.000
_cell.length_b   1.000
_cell.length_c   1.000
_cell.angle_alpha   90.00
_cell.angle_beta   90.00
_cell.angle_gamma   90.00
#
_symmetry.space_group_name_H-M   'P 1'
#
loop_
_entity.id
_entity.type
_entity.pdbx_description
1 polymer ?
#
loop_
_entity_poly.entity_id
_entity_poly.type
_entity_poly.pdbx_seq_one_letter_code
_entity_poly.pdbx_strand_id
1 'polypeptide(L)'
;MTNFDIIEQYKTLRKEETKKLNNTLLENFHEEYHWLDETNRPMVIITLPDSTQRVHADVLAVKVPVRENYGIMVKPENSDEISEVGFGDLAIGGVWGILQDLPGVEKVSFTNKK
;
A
#
# COMPACT_ATOMS: atom_id res chain seq x y z
N MET A 1 -17.66 6.62 -21.07
CA MET A 1 -17.19 5.92 -19.86
C MET A 1 -18.18 6.24 -18.77
N THR A 2 -18.85 5.22 -18.24
CA THR A 2 -19.85 5.38 -17.17
C THR A 2 -19.17 5.35 -15.80
N ASN A 3 -19.84 5.83 -14.75
CA ASN A 3 -19.31 5.72 -13.38
C ASN A 3 -19.04 4.26 -12.98
N PHE A 4 -19.84 3.32 -13.48
CA PHE A 4 -19.64 1.88 -13.26
C PHE A 4 -18.31 1.40 -13.87
N ASP A 5 -17.99 1.83 -15.11
CA ASP A 5 -16.74 1.46 -15.77
C ASP A 5 -15.51 1.95 -14.99
N ILE A 6 -15.59 3.15 -14.40
CA ILE A 6 -14.51 3.72 -13.58
C ILE A 6 -14.31 2.90 -12.30
N ILE A 7 -15.40 2.50 -11.64
CA ILE A 7 -15.34 1.70 -10.41
C ILE A 7 -14.75 0.31 -10.68
N GLU A 8 -15.13 -0.36 -11.77
CA GLU A 8 -14.60 -1.69 -12.10
C GLU A 8 -13.14 -1.64 -12.56
N GLN A 9 -12.75 -0.61 -13.33
CA GLN A 9 -11.33 -0.38 -13.65
C GLN A 9 -10.51 -0.17 -12.39
N TYR A 10 -11.02 0.60 -11.43
CA TYR A 10 -10.35 0.84 -10.17
C TYR A 10 -10.20 -0.42 -9.31
N LYS A 11 -11.25 -1.25 -9.19
CA LYS A 11 -11.16 -2.54 -8.49
C LYS A 11 -10.13 -3.46 -9.16
N THR A 12 -10.07 -3.46 -10.48
CA THR A 12 -9.11 -4.25 -11.25
C THR A 12 -7.69 -3.79 -10.97
N LEU A 13 -7.42 -2.48 -11.05
CA LEU A 13 -6.12 -1.89 -10.76
C LEU A 13 -5.63 -2.27 -9.36
N ARG A 14 -6.49 -2.14 -8.33
CA ARG A 14 -6.13 -2.52 -6.95
C ARG A 14 -5.74 -3.99 -6.81
N LYS A 15 -6.47 -4.88 -7.48
CA LYS A 15 -6.15 -6.32 -7.46
C LYS A 15 -4.81 -6.59 -8.13
N GLU A 16 -4.50 -5.91 -9.23
CA GLU A 16 -3.22 -6.04 -9.93
C GLU A 16 -2.06 -5.51 -9.10
N GLU A 17 -2.20 -4.32 -8.50
CA GLU A 17 -1.20 -3.72 -7.60
C GLU A 17 -0.93 -4.63 -6.39
N THR A 18 -1.99 -5.14 -5.76
CA THR A 18 -1.86 -6.02 -4.58
C THR A 18 -1.26 -7.37 -4.95
N LYS A 19 -1.63 -7.93 -6.11
CA LYS A 19 -1.01 -9.16 -6.62
C LYS A 19 0.48 -8.95 -6.86
N LYS A 20 0.86 -7.82 -7.45
CA LYS A 20 2.27 -7.48 -7.68
C LYS A 20 3.02 -7.34 -6.36
N LEU A 21 2.45 -6.63 -5.38
CA LEU A 21 3.04 -6.52 -4.04
C LEU A 21 3.26 -7.88 -3.38
N ASN A 22 2.24 -8.74 -3.36
CA ASN A 22 2.36 -10.09 -2.79
C ASN A 22 3.45 -10.91 -3.49
N ASN A 23 3.49 -10.91 -4.82
CA ASN A 23 4.53 -11.62 -5.57
C ASN A 23 5.92 -11.09 -5.27
N THR A 24 6.09 -9.76 -5.25
CA THR A 24 7.38 -9.13 -4.93
C THR A 24 7.87 -9.51 -3.54
N LEU A 25 6.97 -9.56 -2.54
CA LEU A 25 7.30 -9.99 -1.17
C LEU A 25 7.70 -11.47 -1.09
N LEU A 26 6.96 -12.35 -1.79
CA LEU A 26 7.29 -13.77 -1.88
C LEU A 26 8.67 -14.00 -2.53
N GLU A 27 8.96 -13.28 -3.61
CA GLU A 27 10.16 -13.48 -4.41
C GLU A 27 11.42 -12.88 -3.77
N ASN A 28 11.30 -11.72 -3.10
CA ASN A 28 12.47 -10.91 -2.72
C ASN A 28 12.62 -10.70 -1.20
N PHE A 29 11.59 -10.99 -0.41
CA PHE A 29 11.52 -10.55 1.00
C PHE A 29 11.08 -11.64 1.98
N HIS A 30 11.14 -12.92 1.62
CA HIS A 30 10.70 -14.00 2.53
C HIS A 30 9.31 -13.76 3.11
N GLU A 31 8.38 -13.28 2.27
CA GLU A 31 6.97 -13.04 2.60
C GLU A 31 6.68 -11.81 3.49
N GLU A 32 7.70 -11.10 4.01
CA GLU A 32 7.49 -9.96 4.91
C GLU A 32 8.65 -8.95 4.85
N TYR A 33 8.35 -7.65 4.83
CA TYR A 33 9.37 -6.60 4.85
C TYR A 33 9.06 -5.55 5.92
N HIS A 34 10.09 -5.14 6.67
CA HIS A 34 10.02 -4.12 7.72
C HIS A 34 10.91 -2.93 7.39
N TRP A 35 10.35 -1.72 7.42
CA TRP A 35 11.11 -0.48 7.34
C TRP A 35 11.61 -0.09 8.74
N LEU A 36 12.89 -0.37 8.98
CA LEU A 36 13.55 -0.08 10.25
C LEU A 36 13.88 1.42 10.41
N ASP A 37 14.21 2.08 9.31
CA ASP A 37 14.57 3.50 9.28
C ASP A 37 13.34 4.36 8.95
N GLU A 38 13.03 5.32 9.82
CA GLU A 38 11.87 6.19 9.70
C GLU A 38 11.94 7.04 8.43
N THR A 39 13.13 7.46 8.00
CA THR A 39 13.26 8.32 6.81
C THR A 39 12.98 7.61 5.49
N ASN A 40 12.91 6.28 5.52
CA ASN A 40 12.66 5.44 4.34
C ASN A 40 11.26 4.81 4.36
N ARG A 41 10.42 5.11 5.36
CA ARG A 41 9.07 4.55 5.45
C ARG A 41 8.19 5.14 4.34
N PRO A 42 7.47 4.30 3.59
CA PRO A 42 6.45 4.77 2.67
C PRO A 42 5.36 5.48 3.45
N MET A 43 4.96 6.68 3.02
CA MET A 43 3.81 7.38 3.58
C MET A 43 2.57 7.11 2.73
N VAL A 44 1.51 6.64 3.37
CA VAL A 44 0.21 6.36 2.73
C VAL A 44 -0.90 7.16 3.40
N ILE A 45 -2.03 7.28 2.70
CA ILE A 45 -3.27 7.78 3.29
C ILE A 45 -4.16 6.58 3.55
N ILE A 46 -4.64 6.42 4.78
CA ILE A 46 -5.49 5.30 5.21
C ILE A 46 -6.81 5.80 5.78
N THR A 47 -7.82 4.93 5.77
CA THR A 47 -9.03 5.06 6.58
C THR A 47 -8.91 4.07 7.73
N LEU A 48 -8.91 4.54 8.99
CA LEU A 48 -8.76 3.65 10.14
C LEU A 48 -10.03 2.82 10.37
N PRO A 49 -9.90 1.60 10.94
CA PRO A 49 -11.06 0.84 11.43
C PRO A 49 -11.89 1.75 12.35
N ASP A 50 -13.22 1.75 12.17
CA ASP A 50 -14.18 2.56 12.92
C ASP A 50 -14.12 4.09 12.71
N SER A 51 -13.37 4.57 11.71
CA SER A 51 -13.31 6.00 11.35
C SER A 51 -13.68 6.23 9.88
N THR A 52 -14.36 7.33 9.61
CA THR A 52 -14.54 7.84 8.23
C THR A 52 -13.47 8.83 7.82
N GLN A 53 -12.60 9.22 8.76
CA GLN A 53 -11.54 10.17 8.52
C GLN A 53 -10.35 9.49 7.86
N ARG A 54 -9.82 10.12 6.82
CA ARG A 54 -8.55 9.75 6.22
C ARG A 54 -7.40 10.43 6.95
N VAL A 55 -6.36 9.65 7.24
CA VAL A 55 -5.15 10.12 7.92
C VAL A 55 -3.91 9.68 7.16
N HIS A 56 -2.83 10.46 7.27
CA HIS A 56 -1.51 10.04 6.84
C HIS A 56 -0.96 9.03 7.83
N ALA A 57 -0.29 8.00 7.32
CA ALA A 57 0.35 6.98 8.13
C ALA A 57 1.63 6.48 7.47
N ASP A 58 2.64 6.24 8.30
CA ASP A 58 3.86 5.57 7.89
C ASP A 58 3.63 4.07 7.81
N VAL A 59 4.09 3.45 6.74
CA VAL A 59 4.12 1.99 6.62
C VAL A 59 5.34 1.46 7.34
N LEU A 60 5.09 0.66 8.38
CA LEU A 60 6.13 0.04 9.19
C LEU A 60 6.55 -1.30 8.61
N ALA A 61 5.59 -2.07 8.13
CA ALA A 61 5.83 -3.38 7.56
C ALA A 61 4.70 -3.82 6.62
N VAL A 62 5.02 -4.75 5.74
CA VAL A 62 4.05 -5.44 4.88
C VAL A 62 4.30 -6.94 4.90
N LYS A 63 3.22 -7.72 4.90
CA LYS A 63 3.26 -9.17 5.05
C LYS A 63 2.30 -9.88 4.10
N VAL A 64 2.78 -10.94 3.47
CA VAL A 64 1.95 -11.81 2.63
C VAL A 64 1.07 -12.70 3.53
N PRO A 65 -0.23 -12.88 3.19
CA PRO A 65 -0.93 -12.22 2.09
C PRO A 65 -1.42 -10.83 2.49
N VAL A 66 -1.07 -9.82 1.70
CA VAL A 66 -1.77 -8.52 1.74
C VAL A 66 -3.15 -8.73 1.16
N ARG A 67 -4.17 -8.46 1.97
CA ARG A 67 -5.60 -8.62 1.63
C ARG A 67 -6.34 -7.30 1.81
N GLU A 68 -7.64 -7.32 1.53
CA GLU A 68 -8.47 -6.13 1.54
C GLU A 68 -8.49 -5.46 2.93
N ASN A 69 -8.34 -6.25 3.99
CA ASN A 69 -8.51 -5.81 5.38
C ASN A 69 -7.30 -6.09 6.31
N TYR A 70 -6.18 -6.63 5.80
CA TYR A 70 -4.98 -6.87 6.61
C TYR A 70 -3.69 -7.01 5.76
N GLY A 71 -2.54 -7.10 6.44
CA GLY A 71 -1.23 -7.36 5.84
C GLY A 71 -0.33 -6.13 5.72
N ILE A 72 -0.77 -4.96 6.21
CA ILE A 72 0.02 -3.71 6.18
C ILE A 72 0.00 -3.11 7.59
N MET A 73 1.17 -3.08 8.23
CA MET A 73 1.34 -2.45 9.55
C MET A 73 1.64 -0.97 9.35
N VAL A 74 0.84 -0.11 9.98
CA VAL A 74 0.91 1.35 9.82
C VAL A 74 0.93 2.07 11.17
N LYS A 75 1.60 3.22 11.20
CA LYS A 75 1.55 4.18 12.30
C LYS A 75 0.97 5.51 11.78
N PRO A 76 -0.24 5.91 12.20
CA PRO A 76 -0.79 7.21 11.84
C PRO A 76 0.07 8.37 12.36
N GLU A 77 0.19 9.46 11.60
CA GLU A 77 1.06 10.60 11.95
C GLU A 77 0.69 11.24 13.30
N ASN A 78 -0.60 11.22 13.65
CA ASN A 78 -1.13 11.82 14.88
C ASN A 78 -1.44 10.80 15.99
N SER A 79 -0.89 9.58 15.90
CA SER A 79 -1.11 8.53 16.89
C SER A 79 0.15 7.70 17.12
N ASP A 80 0.39 7.28 18.35
CA ASP A 80 1.41 6.28 18.65
C ASP A 80 0.89 4.84 18.50
N GLU A 81 -0.41 4.67 18.24
CA GLU A 81 -1.02 3.36 18.04
C GLU A 81 -0.66 2.80 16.67
N ILE A 82 -0.05 1.62 16.69
CA ILE A 82 0.22 0.83 15.50
C ILE A 82 -1.04 0.03 15.17
N SER A 83 -1.49 0.11 13.91
CA SER A 83 -2.65 -0.64 13.41
C SER A 83 -2.23 -1.55 12.26
N GLU A 84 -2.95 -2.66 12.11
CA GLU A 84 -2.90 -3.47 10.89
C GLU A 84 -4.09 -3.09 10.01
N VAL A 85 -3.82 -2.81 8.73
CA VAL A 85 -4.82 -2.48 7.72
C VAL A 85 -4.61 -3.30 6.45
N GLY A 86 -5.59 -3.32 5.57
CA GLY A 86 -5.47 -3.92 4.24
C GLY A 86 -5.40 -2.92 3.11
N PHE A 87 -5.28 -3.42 1.88
CA PHE A 87 -5.29 -2.54 0.70
C PHE A 87 -6.62 -1.81 0.50
N GLY A 88 -7.72 -2.32 1.08
CA GLY A 88 -9.05 -1.71 1.03
C GLY A 88 -9.07 -0.35 1.73
N ASP A 89 -8.33 -0.25 2.84
CA ASP A 89 -8.27 0.92 3.72
C ASP A 89 -7.36 2.03 3.17
N LEU A 90 -6.42 1.69 2.28
CA LEU A 90 -5.55 2.65 1.63
C LEU A 90 -6.33 3.58 0.67
N ALA A 91 -5.81 4.77 0.43
CA ALA A 91 -6.24 5.60 -0.70
C ALA A 91 -5.79 5.01 -2.05
N ILE A 92 -6.26 5.59 -3.16
CA ILE A 92 -5.83 5.20 -4.51
C ILE A 92 -4.31 5.39 -4.63
N GLY A 93 -3.61 4.40 -5.19
CA GLY A 93 -2.15 4.44 -5.37
C GLY A 93 -1.34 4.10 -4.12
N GLY A 94 -1.95 3.85 -2.97
CA GLY A 94 -1.22 3.50 -1.74
C GLY A 94 -0.38 2.22 -1.87
N VAL A 95 -0.96 1.16 -2.45
CA VAL A 95 -0.23 -0.10 -2.72
C VAL A 95 0.94 0.14 -3.68
N TRP A 96 0.73 0.96 -4.70
CA TRP A 96 1.77 1.32 -5.64
C TRP A 96 2.91 2.11 -4.99
N GLY A 97 2.60 3.06 -4.10
CA GLY A 97 3.60 3.80 -3.33
C GLY A 97 4.46 2.88 -2.48
N ILE A 98 3.83 1.96 -1.74
CA ILE A 98 4.53 0.91 -0.97
C ILE A 98 5.47 0.11 -1.88
N LEU A 99 4.99 -0.33 -3.04
CA LEU A 99 5.78 -1.11 -3.99
C LEU A 99 7.01 -0.35 -4.51
N GLN A 100 6.91 0.97 -4.73
CA GLN A 100 8.00 1.81 -5.22
C GLN A 100 9.09 2.09 -4.16
N ASP A 101 8.73 1.93 -2.89
CA ASP A 101 9.62 2.18 -1.74
C ASP A 101 10.20 0.90 -1.14
N LEU A 102 9.81 -0.27 -1.66
CA LEU A 102 10.54 -1.51 -1.40
C LEU A 102 11.94 -1.45 -2.04
N PRO A 103 13.00 -1.81 -1.30
CA PRO A 103 14.37 -1.75 -1.82
C PRO A 103 14.59 -2.79 -2.93
N GLY A 104 15.39 -2.45 -3.95
CA GLY A 104 15.73 -3.39 -5.02
C GLY A 104 14.59 -3.71 -6.00
N VAL A 105 13.40 -3.14 -5.83
CA VAL A 105 12.31 -3.23 -6.80
C VAL A 105 12.52 -2.18 -7.88
N GLU A 106 12.47 -2.58 -9.16
CA GLU A 106 12.64 -1.68 -10.29
C GLU A 106 11.57 -0.58 -10.24
N LYS A 107 11.99 0.67 -10.00
CA LYS A 107 11.10 1.81 -9.95
C LYS A 107 10.62 2.13 -11.36
N VAL A 108 9.35 1.82 -11.66
CA VAL A 108 8.75 2.18 -12.93
C VAL A 108 8.58 3.70 -12.97
N SER A 109 9.43 4.38 -13.75
CA SER A 109 9.30 5.81 -14.03
C SER A 109 8.27 6.03 -15.13
N PHE A 110 7.26 6.86 -14.89
CA PHE A 110 6.44 7.41 -15.97
C PHE A 110 7.24 8.46 -16.73
N THR A 111 8.05 8.03 -17.71
CA THR A 111 8.44 8.95 -18.76
C THR A 111 7.19 9.19 -19.61
N ASN A 112 6.46 10.26 -19.31
CA ASN A 112 5.52 10.83 -20.28
C ASN A 112 6.35 11.17 -21.53
N LYS A 113 6.29 10.32 -22.56
CA LYS A 113 6.70 10.74 -23.89
C LYS A 113 5.77 11.89 -24.27
N LYS A 114 6.34 13.10 -24.26
CA LYS A 114 5.75 14.30 -24.85
C LYS A 114 5.35 14.06 -26.30
#